data_AF-A0A7J4RBS2-F1
#
_entry.id   AF-A0A7J4RBS2-F1
#
_cell.length_a   1.000
_cell.length_b   1.000
_cell.length_c   1.000
_cell.angle_alpha   90.00
_cell.angle_beta   90.00
_cell.angle_gamma   90.00
#
_symmetry.space_group_name_H-M   'P 1'
#
loop_
_entity.id
_entity.type
_entity.pdbx_description
1 polymer ?
#
loop_
_entity_poly.entity_id
_entity_poly.type
_entity_poly.pdbx_seq_one_letter_code
_entity_poly.pdbx_strand_id
1 'polypeptide(L)'
;MVTVESIDEVLATHQPALPSTRLSMVEQTLTRLLLFVILGVLLGLVLMPETVWDNGLRPIIWEPIQQDAGAQGDAGYSYQNTAIYTFGLLASVVVFQALFRTLQLPADDKMMIALIAWVCLAPIFRVLEDADFFPSSIDWLLISPIIHLHLATWLIAIGFVSHLVGKKWDHVGGDLGELNIRMRIVPVLCLALLFMWAILFRPGYAEHDMGLIWVIIGLGIGFASLIFAFHATREWPTI
;
A
#
# COMPACT_ATOMS: atom_id res chain seq x y z
N MET A 1 9.07 31.69 -28.23
CA MET A 1 9.10 32.54 -27.04
C MET A 1 7.68 32.63 -26.52
N VAL A 2 7.39 32.01 -25.38
CA VAL A 2 6.12 32.20 -24.66
C VAL A 2 6.18 33.60 -24.06
N THR A 3 5.29 34.51 -24.47
CA THR A 3 5.25 35.90 -23.98
C THR A 3 4.63 35.93 -22.58
N VAL A 4 5.05 36.87 -21.74
CA VAL A 4 4.56 37.01 -20.34
C VAL A 4 3.03 37.13 -20.28
N GLU A 5 2.41 37.82 -21.27
CA GLU A 5 0.95 37.89 -21.44
C GLU A 5 0.27 36.51 -21.58
N SER A 6 0.90 35.56 -22.27
CA SER A 6 0.36 34.22 -22.43
C SER A 6 0.45 33.37 -21.15
N ILE A 7 1.37 33.71 -20.24
CA ILE A 7 1.47 33.05 -18.92
C ILE A 7 0.38 33.60 -17.99
N ASP A 8 0.17 34.91 -17.98
CA ASP A 8 -0.86 35.55 -17.15
C ASP A 8 -2.28 35.11 -17.56
N GLU A 9 -2.54 34.92 -18.85
CA GLU A 9 -3.82 34.41 -19.35
C GLU A 9 -4.07 32.94 -18.96
N VAL A 10 -3.02 32.11 -18.99
CA VAL A 10 -3.07 30.71 -18.54
C VAL A 10 -3.25 30.61 -17.02
N LEU A 11 -2.59 31.47 -16.24
CA LEU A 11 -2.76 31.54 -14.79
C LEU A 11 -4.13 32.09 -14.38
N ALA A 12 -4.66 33.06 -15.13
CA ALA A 12 -5.99 33.64 -14.88
C ALA A 12 -7.14 32.66 -15.15
N THR A 13 -6.94 31.70 -16.06
CA THR A 13 -7.91 30.63 -16.37
C THR A 13 -7.69 29.38 -15.54
N HIS A 14 -6.59 29.30 -14.77
CA HIS A 14 -6.28 28.14 -13.94
C HIS A 14 -7.20 28.11 -12.72
N GLN A 15 -8.16 27.17 -12.71
CA GLN A 15 -8.93 26.89 -11.51
C GLN A 15 -8.04 26.14 -10.52
N PRO A 16 -7.84 26.67 -9.29
CA PRO A 16 -7.03 25.98 -8.30
C PRO A 16 -7.66 24.63 -7.95
N ALA A 17 -6.81 23.66 -7.61
CA ALA A 17 -7.26 22.38 -7.10
C ALA A 17 -8.19 22.57 -5.88
N LEU A 18 -9.17 21.67 -5.72
CA LEU A 18 -10.11 21.72 -4.60
C LEU A 18 -9.34 21.70 -3.26
N PRO A 19 -9.76 22.49 -2.26
CA PRO A 19 -9.15 22.46 -0.93
C PRO A 19 -9.15 21.05 -0.34
N SER A 20 -8.13 20.66 0.42
CA SER A 20 -8.03 19.32 1.04
C SER A 20 -9.23 18.95 1.93
N THR A 21 -9.96 19.95 2.42
CA THR A 21 -11.17 19.80 3.24
C THR A 21 -12.46 19.53 2.45
N ARG A 22 -12.42 19.56 1.11
CA ARG A 22 -13.59 19.33 0.25
C ARG A 22 -13.34 18.22 -0.75
N LEU A 23 -14.16 17.17 -0.66
CA LEU A 23 -14.19 16.09 -1.61
C LEU A 23 -14.95 16.48 -2.88
N SER A 24 -14.39 16.17 -4.04
CA SER A 24 -15.09 16.26 -5.33
C SER A 24 -16.29 15.30 -5.39
N MET A 25 -17.20 15.54 -6.33
CA MET A 25 -18.35 14.66 -6.54
C MET A 25 -17.92 13.22 -6.86
N VAL A 26 -16.83 13.05 -7.62
CA VAL A 26 -16.27 11.74 -7.97
C VAL A 26 -15.74 11.04 -6.72
N GLU A 27 -14.92 11.71 -5.91
CA GLU A 27 -14.38 11.16 -4.66
C GLU A 27 -15.50 10.77 -3.69
N GLN A 28 -16.51 11.62 -3.51
CA GLN A 28 -17.65 11.31 -2.63
C GLN A 28 -18.46 10.11 -3.14
N THR A 29 -18.75 10.08 -4.43
CA THR A 29 -19.57 9.01 -5.04
C THR A 29 -18.84 7.68 -4.96
N LEU A 30 -17.57 7.63 -5.36
CA LEU A 30 -16.76 6.42 -5.30
C LEU A 30 -16.58 5.93 -3.87
N THR A 31 -16.31 6.82 -2.91
CA THR A 31 -16.17 6.42 -1.49
C THR A 31 -17.46 5.82 -0.95
N ARG A 32 -18.62 6.44 -1.21
CA ARG A 32 -19.93 5.92 -0.76
C ARG A 32 -20.30 4.62 -1.46
N LEU A 33 -20.07 4.53 -2.76
CA LEU A 33 -20.30 3.31 -3.53
C LEU A 33 -19.46 2.16 -2.98
N LEU A 34 -18.17 2.39 -2.76
CA LEU A 34 -17.25 1.39 -2.21
C LEU A 34 -17.71 0.92 -0.82
N LEU A 35 -18.07 1.87 0.07
CA LEU A 35 -18.60 1.53 1.40
C LEU A 35 -19.90 0.71 1.31
N PHE A 36 -20.80 1.07 0.39
CA PHE A 36 -22.04 0.34 0.17
C PHE A 36 -21.77 -1.08 -0.34
N VAL A 37 -20.86 -1.24 -1.32
CA VAL A 37 -20.46 -2.55 -1.84
C VAL A 37 -19.82 -3.40 -0.75
N ILE A 38 -18.90 -2.85 0.03
CA ILE A 38 -18.26 -3.57 1.16
C ILE A 38 -19.31 -4.03 2.16
N LEU A 39 -20.19 -3.12 2.61
CA LEU A 39 -21.22 -3.45 3.58
C LEU A 39 -22.21 -4.49 3.03
N GLY A 40 -22.61 -4.34 1.75
CA GLY A 40 -23.50 -5.27 1.06
C GLY A 40 -22.89 -6.67 0.94
N VAL A 41 -21.61 -6.77 0.58
CA VAL A 41 -20.87 -8.03 0.54
C VAL A 41 -20.77 -8.64 1.93
N LEU A 42 -20.40 -7.86 2.96
CA LEU A 42 -20.30 -8.36 4.33
C LEU A 42 -21.65 -8.89 4.85
N LEU A 43 -22.73 -8.12 4.67
CA LEU A 43 -24.08 -8.56 5.02
C LEU A 43 -24.49 -9.79 4.22
N GLY A 44 -24.18 -9.82 2.92
CA GLY A 44 -24.47 -10.93 2.04
C GLY A 44 -23.73 -12.21 2.44
N LEU A 45 -22.46 -12.12 2.84
CA LEU A 45 -21.69 -13.25 3.36
C LEU A 45 -22.25 -13.79 4.68
N VAL A 46 -22.83 -12.94 5.52
CA VAL A 46 -23.46 -13.36 6.79
C VAL A 46 -24.84 -13.99 6.55
N LEU A 47 -25.64 -13.41 5.66
CA LEU A 47 -27.04 -13.81 5.45
C LEU A 47 -27.19 -14.94 4.42
N MET A 48 -26.36 -14.96 3.37
CA MET A 48 -26.44 -15.86 2.23
C MET A 48 -25.03 -16.24 1.70
N PRO A 49 -24.20 -16.90 2.53
CA PRO A 49 -22.80 -17.20 2.20
C PRO A 49 -22.62 -17.96 0.89
N GLU A 50 -23.40 -19.02 0.65
CA GLU A 50 -23.24 -19.84 -0.56
C GLU A 50 -23.61 -19.10 -1.85
N THR A 51 -24.62 -18.21 -1.79
CA THR A 51 -25.02 -17.42 -2.97
C THR A 51 -23.99 -16.34 -3.27
N VAL A 52 -23.47 -15.67 -2.24
CA VAL A 52 -22.55 -14.54 -2.42
C VAL A 52 -21.12 -15.02 -2.69
N TRP A 53 -20.66 -16.03 -1.97
CA TRP A 53 -19.31 -16.57 -2.14
C TRP A 53 -19.27 -17.61 -3.26
N ASP A 54 -19.82 -18.80 -3.05
CA ASP A 54 -19.59 -19.94 -3.94
C ASP A 54 -20.12 -19.73 -5.36
N ASN A 55 -21.32 -19.14 -5.50
CA ASN A 55 -21.94 -18.91 -6.81
C ASN A 55 -21.64 -17.52 -7.39
N GLY A 56 -21.07 -16.61 -6.61
CA GLY A 56 -20.89 -15.20 -6.97
C GLY A 56 -19.43 -14.80 -7.06
N LEU A 57 -18.87 -14.39 -5.92
CA LEU A 57 -17.52 -13.83 -5.83
C LEU A 57 -16.44 -14.85 -6.15
N ARG A 58 -16.60 -16.11 -5.77
CA ARG A 58 -15.58 -17.15 -5.97
C ARG A 58 -15.23 -17.36 -7.46
N PRO A 59 -16.16 -17.66 -8.37
CA PRO A 59 -15.82 -17.89 -9.78
C PRO A 59 -15.37 -16.63 -10.53
N ILE A 60 -15.84 -15.45 -10.10
CA ILE A 60 -15.53 -14.18 -10.79
C ILE A 60 -14.21 -13.58 -10.27
N ILE A 61 -13.95 -13.68 -8.97
CA ILE A 61 -12.82 -13.01 -8.31
C ILE A 61 -11.76 -14.02 -7.87
N TRP A 62 -12.14 -15.07 -7.15
CA TRP A 62 -11.15 -15.92 -6.49
C TRP A 62 -10.50 -16.95 -7.42
N GLU A 63 -11.29 -17.67 -8.22
CA GLU A 63 -10.80 -18.74 -9.09
C GLU A 63 -9.80 -18.27 -10.15
N PRO A 64 -9.97 -17.11 -10.82
CA PRO A 64 -8.95 -16.60 -11.74
C PRO A 64 -7.61 -16.34 -11.04
N ILE A 65 -7.63 -15.79 -9.82
CA ILE A 65 -6.41 -15.56 -9.04
C ILE A 65 -5.75 -16.88 -8.65
N GLN A 66 -6.55 -17.88 -8.29
CA GLN A 66 -6.04 -19.21 -7.95
C GLN A 66 -5.45 -19.94 -9.16
N GLN A 67 -5.97 -19.71 -10.37
CA GLN A 67 -5.43 -20.28 -11.61
C GLN A 67 -4.15 -19.59 -12.05
N ASP A 68 -4.06 -18.28 -11.82
CA ASP A 68 -2.87 -17.48 -12.03
C ASP A 68 -1.76 -17.86 -11.03
N ALA A 69 -2.15 -18.27 -9.81
CA ALA A 69 -1.23 -18.78 -8.80
C ALA A 69 -0.73 -20.19 -9.14
N GLY A 70 0.56 -20.33 -9.38
CA GLY A 70 1.24 -21.59 -9.65
C GLY A 70 2.07 -21.62 -10.92
N ALA A 71 2.82 -22.72 -11.08
CA ALA A 71 3.95 -22.88 -12.02
C ALA A 71 3.64 -22.74 -13.54
N GLN A 72 2.41 -22.45 -13.94
CA GLN A 72 2.06 -22.23 -15.35
C GLN A 72 1.79 -20.76 -15.68
N GLY A 73 1.50 -19.90 -14.69
CA GLY A 73 1.29 -18.45 -14.89
C GLY A 73 0.30 -18.10 -16.01
N ASP A 74 -0.62 -19.01 -16.34
CA ASP A 74 -1.50 -18.88 -17.51
C ASP A 74 -2.87 -18.37 -17.04
N ALA A 75 -3.06 -17.09 -17.28
CA ALA A 75 -4.04 -16.30 -16.59
C ALA A 75 -5.47 -16.63 -17.08
N GLY A 76 -6.26 -17.31 -16.24
CA GLY A 76 -7.69 -17.62 -16.49
C GLY A 76 -8.63 -16.40 -16.45
N TYR A 77 -8.12 -15.20 -16.73
CA TYR A 77 -8.89 -13.96 -16.63
C TYR A 77 -9.82 -13.76 -17.83
N SER A 78 -11.10 -13.56 -17.52
CA SER A 78 -12.07 -13.06 -18.50
C SER A 78 -12.02 -11.54 -18.62
N TYR A 79 -12.54 -10.98 -19.73
CA TYR A 79 -12.69 -9.52 -19.88
C TYR A 79 -13.46 -8.87 -18.72
N GLN A 80 -14.45 -9.58 -18.16
CA GLN A 80 -15.23 -9.10 -17.03
C GLN A 80 -14.35 -8.96 -15.78
N ASN A 81 -13.57 -9.99 -15.44
CA ASN A 81 -12.79 -10.02 -14.22
C ASN A 81 -11.65 -8.99 -14.30
N THR A 82 -10.98 -8.91 -15.45
CA THR A 82 -9.94 -7.89 -15.72
C THR A 82 -10.49 -6.47 -15.58
N ALA A 83 -11.70 -6.19 -16.08
CA ALA A 83 -12.34 -4.89 -15.91
C ALA A 83 -12.62 -4.60 -14.42
N ILE A 84 -13.14 -5.57 -13.67
CA ILE A 84 -13.41 -5.42 -12.23
C ILE A 84 -12.12 -5.06 -11.48
N TYR A 85 -11.02 -5.77 -11.73
CA TYR A 85 -9.73 -5.48 -11.08
C TYR A 85 -9.18 -4.11 -11.47
N THR A 86 -9.23 -3.77 -12.76
CA THR A 86 -8.69 -2.51 -13.26
C THR A 86 -9.46 -1.32 -12.68
N PHE A 87 -10.79 -1.33 -12.78
CA PHE A 87 -11.61 -0.26 -12.23
C PHE A 87 -11.62 -0.24 -10.70
N GLY A 88 -11.51 -1.40 -10.04
CA GLY A 88 -11.35 -1.50 -8.60
C GLY A 88 -10.06 -0.84 -8.11
N LEU A 89 -8.93 -1.10 -8.78
CA LEU A 89 -7.64 -0.45 -8.48
C LEU A 89 -7.71 1.07 -8.72
N LEU A 90 -8.26 1.51 -9.85
CA LEU A 90 -8.44 2.94 -10.15
C LEU A 90 -9.34 3.63 -9.11
N ALA A 91 -10.45 3.00 -8.74
CA ALA A 91 -11.33 3.53 -7.69
C ALA A 91 -10.61 3.61 -6.34
N SER A 92 -9.78 2.62 -6.00
CA SER A 92 -8.97 2.62 -4.78
C SER A 92 -8.00 3.79 -4.73
N VAL A 93 -7.34 4.14 -5.84
CA VAL A 93 -6.46 5.31 -5.92
C VAL A 93 -7.22 6.60 -5.60
N VAL A 94 -8.41 6.78 -6.17
CA VAL A 94 -9.25 7.97 -5.91
C VAL A 94 -9.72 8.02 -4.45
N VAL A 95 -10.12 6.88 -3.89
CA VAL A 95 -10.55 6.79 -2.48
C VAL A 95 -9.38 7.05 -1.52
N PHE A 96 -8.19 6.51 -1.80
CA PHE A 96 -7.00 6.78 -0.98
C PHE A 96 -6.59 8.25 -1.05
N GLN A 97 -6.62 8.87 -2.23
CA GLN A 97 -6.40 10.31 -2.36
C GLN A 97 -7.40 11.11 -1.53
N ALA A 98 -8.70 10.78 -1.62
CA ALA A 98 -9.75 11.42 -0.84
C ALA A 98 -9.52 11.27 0.67
N LEU A 99 -9.14 10.06 1.11
CA LEU A 99 -8.83 9.76 2.51
C LEU A 99 -7.62 10.57 2.99
N PHE A 100 -6.52 10.58 2.24
CA PHE A 100 -5.31 11.30 2.62
C PHE A 100 -5.54 12.81 2.73
N ARG A 101 -6.32 13.38 1.80
CA ARG A 101 -6.72 14.80 1.85
C ARG A 101 -7.61 15.09 3.06
N THR A 102 -8.58 14.21 3.35
CA THR A 102 -9.50 14.37 4.49
C THR A 102 -8.76 14.26 5.82
N LEU A 103 -7.78 13.36 5.91
CA LEU A 103 -6.89 13.21 7.07
C LEU A 103 -5.86 14.34 7.19
N GLN A 104 -5.79 15.26 6.21
CA GLN A 104 -4.81 16.34 6.15
C GLN A 104 -3.37 15.83 6.27
N LEU A 105 -3.09 14.65 5.69
CA LEU A 105 -1.74 14.12 5.65
C LEU A 105 -0.81 15.10 4.91
N PRO A 106 0.36 15.44 5.47
CA PRO A 106 1.31 16.31 4.80
C PRO A 106 1.82 15.63 3.52
N ALA A 107 1.48 16.21 2.37
CA ALA A 107 1.92 15.76 1.06
C ALA A 107 3.15 16.55 0.61
N ASP A 108 4.27 16.37 1.31
CA ASP A 108 5.55 17.02 1.04
C ASP A 108 6.61 16.01 0.52
N ASP A 109 7.82 16.50 0.25
CA ASP A 109 8.94 15.67 -0.22
C ASP A 109 9.30 14.55 0.76
N LYS A 110 9.05 14.75 2.07
CA LYS A 110 9.30 13.75 3.10
C LYS A 110 8.32 12.58 2.98
N MET A 111 7.05 12.84 2.65
CA MET A 111 6.08 11.78 2.31
C MET A 111 6.57 10.94 1.14
N MET A 112 7.06 11.58 0.08
CA MET A 112 7.58 10.87 -1.09
C MET A 112 8.75 9.95 -0.71
N ILE A 113 9.70 10.44 0.09
CA ILE A 113 10.83 9.63 0.58
C ILE A 113 10.35 8.46 1.44
N ALA A 114 9.33 8.64 2.27
CA ALA A 114 8.76 7.55 3.07
C ALA A 114 8.10 6.46 2.21
N LEU A 115 7.45 6.86 1.10
CA LEU A 115 6.67 5.95 0.26
C LEU A 115 7.47 5.30 -0.85
N ILE A 116 8.60 5.86 -1.29
CA ILE A 116 9.36 5.31 -2.42
C ILE A 116 9.80 3.86 -2.18
N ALA A 117 10.17 3.52 -0.94
CA ALA A 117 10.55 2.15 -0.58
C ALA A 117 9.37 1.17 -0.75
N TRP A 118 8.14 1.60 -0.42
CA TRP A 118 6.93 0.81 -0.61
C TRP A 118 6.56 0.66 -2.08
N VAL A 119 6.71 1.73 -2.86
CA VAL A 119 6.47 1.71 -4.31
C VAL A 119 7.45 0.77 -5.02
N CYS A 120 8.72 0.77 -4.62
CA CYS A 120 9.72 -0.15 -5.18
C CYS A 120 9.54 -1.60 -4.72
N LEU A 121 8.96 -1.82 -3.53
CA LEU A 121 8.77 -3.17 -3.00
C LEU A 121 7.77 -4.00 -3.82
N ALA A 122 6.70 -3.37 -4.34
CA ALA A 122 5.71 -4.04 -5.17
C ALA A 122 6.27 -4.70 -6.45
N PRO A 123 7.02 -3.99 -7.33
CA PRO A 123 7.63 -4.61 -8.50
C PRO A 123 8.72 -5.60 -8.14
N ILE A 124 9.45 -5.44 -7.03
CA ILE A 124 10.40 -6.46 -6.56
C ILE A 124 9.68 -7.77 -6.27
N PHE A 125 8.57 -7.72 -5.52
CA PHE A 125 7.77 -8.92 -5.24
C PHE A 125 7.21 -9.57 -6.51
N ARG A 126 6.72 -8.77 -7.46
CA ARG A 126 6.26 -9.30 -8.75
C ARG A 126 7.37 -9.98 -9.54
N VAL A 127 8.55 -9.37 -9.63
CA VAL A 127 9.69 -9.99 -10.35
C VAL A 127 10.16 -11.27 -9.65
N LEU A 128 10.11 -11.32 -8.32
CA LEU A 128 10.45 -12.54 -7.58
C LEU A 128 9.38 -13.63 -7.76
N GLU A 129 8.10 -13.28 -7.78
CA GLU A 129 7.02 -14.23 -8.06
C GLU A 129 7.06 -14.73 -9.50
N ASP A 130 7.23 -13.86 -10.51
CA ASP A 130 7.44 -14.26 -11.91
C ASP A 130 8.70 -15.14 -12.09
N ALA A 131 9.63 -15.16 -11.13
CA ALA A 131 10.82 -16.00 -11.10
C ALA A 131 10.64 -17.32 -10.32
N ASP A 132 9.41 -17.67 -9.95
CA ASP A 132 9.06 -18.84 -9.11
C ASP A 132 9.80 -18.86 -7.76
N PHE A 133 10.12 -17.68 -7.20
CA PHE A 133 10.86 -17.60 -5.93
C PHE A 133 10.03 -18.06 -4.73
N PHE A 134 8.71 -17.95 -4.77
CA PHE A 134 7.85 -18.20 -3.62
C PHE A 134 7.10 -19.53 -3.73
N PRO A 135 6.86 -20.22 -2.61
CA PRO A 135 6.07 -21.45 -2.62
C PRO A 135 4.62 -21.17 -2.96
N SER A 136 3.99 -22.15 -3.61
CA SER A 136 2.54 -22.18 -3.93
C SER A 136 1.62 -21.80 -2.76
N SER A 137 2.06 -22.00 -1.51
CA SER A 137 1.30 -21.61 -0.31
C SER A 137 1.09 -20.10 -0.12
N ILE A 138 2.01 -19.26 -0.63
CA ILE A 138 1.96 -17.79 -0.49
C ILE A 138 1.93 -17.06 -1.83
N ASP A 139 2.18 -17.76 -2.93
CA ASP A 139 2.26 -17.21 -4.28
C ASP A 139 1.04 -16.33 -4.65
N TRP A 140 -0.17 -16.80 -4.32
CA TRP A 140 -1.42 -16.06 -4.53
C TRP A 140 -1.48 -14.67 -3.86
N LEU A 141 -0.68 -14.40 -2.81
CA LEU A 141 -0.61 -13.07 -2.18
C LEU A 141 0.13 -12.05 -3.05
N LEU A 142 0.95 -12.51 -3.97
CA LEU A 142 1.88 -11.70 -4.78
C LEU A 142 1.33 -11.42 -6.19
N ILE A 143 0.17 -11.98 -6.50
CA ILE A 143 -0.55 -11.78 -7.75
C ILE A 143 -1.39 -10.50 -7.70
N SER A 144 -1.59 -9.89 -8.87
CA SER A 144 -2.47 -8.72 -9.00
C SER A 144 -3.96 -9.11 -8.93
N PRO A 145 -4.82 -8.36 -8.22
CA PRO A 145 -4.55 -7.09 -7.53
C PRO A 145 -4.12 -7.25 -6.05
N ILE A 146 -4.08 -8.48 -5.52
CA ILE A 146 -3.89 -8.77 -4.09
C ILE A 146 -2.57 -8.18 -3.57
N ILE A 147 -1.51 -8.21 -4.38
CA ILE A 147 -0.22 -7.63 -4.01
C ILE A 147 -0.33 -6.15 -3.58
N HIS A 148 -1.05 -5.35 -4.34
CA HIS A 148 -1.21 -3.92 -4.06
C HIS A 148 -2.06 -3.68 -2.81
N LEU A 149 -3.12 -4.46 -2.61
CA LEU A 149 -4.02 -4.31 -1.48
C LEU A 149 -3.35 -4.70 -0.16
N HIS A 150 -2.61 -5.80 -0.11
CA HIS A 150 -1.94 -6.22 1.11
C HIS A 150 -0.74 -5.31 1.44
N LEU A 151 0.05 -4.86 0.44
CA LEU A 151 1.12 -3.89 0.68
C LEU A 151 0.58 -2.54 1.17
N ALA A 152 -0.54 -2.08 0.62
CA ALA A 152 -1.23 -0.89 1.15
C ALA A 152 -1.69 -1.11 2.60
N THR A 153 -2.15 -2.32 2.94
CA THR A 153 -2.52 -2.69 4.32
C THR A 153 -1.32 -2.61 5.26
N TRP A 154 -0.15 -3.12 4.86
CA TRP A 154 1.09 -2.98 5.63
C TRP A 154 1.47 -1.52 5.86
N LEU A 155 1.43 -0.70 4.79
CA LEU A 155 1.73 0.72 4.87
C LEU A 155 0.81 1.44 5.87
N ILE A 156 -0.50 1.22 5.78
CA ILE A 156 -1.50 1.82 6.68
C ILE A 156 -1.28 1.34 8.12
N ALA A 157 -1.04 0.05 8.33
CA ALA A 157 -0.78 -0.50 9.65
C ALA A 157 0.48 0.11 10.28
N ILE A 158 1.56 0.26 9.52
CA ILE A 158 2.80 0.87 9.99
C ILE A 158 2.59 2.36 10.29
N GLY A 159 1.88 3.10 9.44
CA GLY A 159 1.51 4.49 9.70
C GLY A 159 0.71 4.63 11.00
N PHE A 160 -0.28 3.77 11.19
CA PHE A 160 -1.12 3.75 12.40
C PHE A 160 -0.31 3.41 13.66
N VAL A 161 0.50 2.34 13.64
CA VAL A 161 1.39 1.96 14.76
C VAL A 161 2.36 3.09 15.08
N SER A 162 2.96 3.71 14.07
CA SER A 162 3.88 4.83 14.24
C SER A 162 3.19 6.04 14.88
N HIS A 163 1.97 6.37 14.46
CA HIS A 163 1.17 7.44 15.06
C HIS A 163 0.84 7.15 16.52
N LEU A 164 0.40 5.92 16.85
CA LEU A 164 0.07 5.54 18.23
C LEU A 164 1.27 5.61 19.18
N VAL A 165 2.46 5.26 18.70
CA VAL A 165 3.70 5.31 19.47
C VAL A 165 4.22 6.76 19.57
N GLY A 166 4.20 7.50 18.46
CA GLY A 166 4.73 8.85 18.33
C GLY A 166 3.92 9.90 19.09
N LYS A 167 2.59 9.88 18.98
CA LYS A 167 1.66 10.88 19.56
C LYS A 167 1.88 11.18 21.04
N LYS A 168 2.38 10.20 21.80
CA LYS A 168 2.70 10.35 23.24
C LYS A 168 3.89 11.28 23.51
N TRP A 169 4.64 11.65 22.49
CA TRP A 169 5.89 12.42 22.59
C TRP A 169 5.86 13.70 21.76
N ASP A 170 4.82 13.93 20.96
CA ASP A 170 4.65 15.14 20.12
C ASP A 170 4.66 16.45 20.93
N HIS A 171 4.25 16.39 22.20
CA HIS A 171 4.23 17.55 23.10
C HIS A 171 5.57 17.81 23.81
N VAL A 172 6.53 16.89 23.71
CA VAL A 172 7.86 17.02 24.31
C VAL A 172 8.79 17.64 23.27
N GLY A 173 8.99 18.95 23.35
CA GLY A 173 9.88 19.68 22.44
C GLY A 173 11.37 19.41 22.68
N GLY A 174 12.18 19.65 21.66
CA GLY A 174 13.64 19.57 21.69
C GLY A 174 14.22 18.17 21.50
N ASP A 175 15.55 18.07 21.57
CA ASP A 175 16.33 16.86 21.29
C ASP A 175 15.89 15.64 22.11
N LEU A 176 15.39 15.86 23.34
CA LEU A 176 14.91 14.80 24.22
C LEU A 176 13.62 14.15 23.70
N GLY A 177 12.70 14.93 23.13
CA GLY A 177 11.48 14.40 22.51
C GLY A 177 11.81 13.57 21.28
N GLU A 178 12.66 14.12 20.41
CA GLU A 178 13.08 13.45 19.18
C GLU A 178 13.85 12.14 19.46
N LEU A 179 14.75 12.13 20.45
CA LEU A 179 15.48 10.94 20.88
C LEU A 179 14.51 9.87 21.42
N ASN A 180 13.50 10.26 22.20
CA ASN A 180 12.50 9.33 22.74
C ASN A 180 11.63 8.72 21.65
N ILE A 181 11.20 9.51 20.66
CA ILE A 181 10.45 9.02 19.50
C ILE A 181 11.28 7.96 18.77
N ARG A 182 12.56 8.23 18.53
CA ARG A 182 13.47 7.30 17.85
C ARG A 182 13.70 6.00 18.58
N MET A 183 14.05 6.08 19.86
CA MET A 183 14.33 4.89 20.66
C MET A 183 13.11 3.97 20.76
N ARG A 184 11.90 4.47 20.53
CA ARG A 184 10.66 3.70 20.60
C ARG A 184 10.17 3.24 19.23
N ILE A 185 10.16 4.13 18.24
CA ILE A 185 9.63 3.82 16.91
C ILE A 185 10.60 2.95 16.12
N VAL A 186 11.91 3.27 16.10
CA VAL A 186 12.87 2.54 15.25
C VAL A 186 12.90 1.05 15.58
N PRO A 187 12.98 0.60 16.86
CA PRO A 187 12.92 -0.83 17.16
C PRO A 187 11.61 -1.49 16.75
N VAL A 188 10.47 -0.79 16.91
CA VAL A 188 9.15 -1.29 16.49
C VAL A 188 9.10 -1.48 14.98
N LEU A 189 9.60 -0.52 14.21
CA LEU A 189 9.68 -0.61 12.75
C LEU A 189 10.65 -1.72 12.30
N CYS A 190 11.79 -1.87 12.98
CA CYS A 190 12.74 -2.96 12.73
C CYS A 190 12.10 -4.34 12.98
N LEU A 191 11.33 -4.48 14.07
CA LEU A 191 10.59 -5.71 14.36
C LEU A 191 9.48 -5.96 13.33
N ALA A 192 8.77 -4.91 12.90
CA ALA A 192 7.76 -5.01 11.84
C ALA A 192 8.39 -5.45 10.51
N LEU A 193 9.55 -4.93 10.16
CA LEU A 193 10.32 -5.36 8.98
C LEU A 193 10.72 -6.84 9.07
N LEU A 194 11.22 -7.29 10.24
CA LEU A 194 11.54 -8.71 10.45
C LEU A 194 10.31 -9.59 10.37
N PHE A 195 9.18 -9.14 10.90
CA PHE A 195 7.92 -9.86 10.84
C PHE A 195 7.41 -9.98 9.40
N MET A 196 7.43 -8.88 8.65
CA MET A 196 7.12 -8.89 7.21
C MET A 196 8.06 -9.83 6.44
N TRP A 197 9.37 -9.76 6.72
CA TRP A 197 10.35 -10.66 6.11
C TRP A 197 10.08 -12.14 6.45
N ALA A 198 9.76 -12.45 7.70
CA ALA A 198 9.48 -13.80 8.16
C ALA A 198 8.23 -14.41 7.52
N ILE A 199 7.24 -13.58 7.15
CA ILE A 199 6.02 -14.03 6.49
C ILE A 199 6.20 -14.11 4.98
N LEU A 200 6.77 -13.08 4.36
CA LEU A 200 6.77 -12.94 2.90
C LEU A 200 8.03 -13.52 2.25
N PHE A 201 9.22 -13.22 2.77
CA PHE A 201 10.48 -13.60 2.12
C PHE A 201 11.01 -14.96 2.59
N ARG A 202 10.91 -15.25 3.88
CA ARG A 202 11.43 -16.49 4.48
C ARG A 202 10.92 -17.76 3.79
N PRO A 203 9.62 -17.89 3.41
CA PRO A 203 9.16 -19.09 2.73
C PRO A 203 9.87 -19.35 1.40
N GLY A 204 10.11 -18.32 0.59
CA GLY A 204 10.87 -18.46 -0.67
C GLY A 204 12.33 -18.85 -0.45
N TYR A 205 13.00 -18.26 0.55
CA TYR A 205 14.36 -18.65 0.93
C TYR A 205 14.46 -20.08 1.52
N ALA A 206 13.36 -20.66 2.00
CA ALA A 206 13.36 -22.03 2.50
C ALA A 206 13.21 -23.06 1.37
N GLU A 207 12.63 -22.66 0.24
CA GLU A 207 12.44 -23.50 -0.93
C GLU A 207 13.66 -23.49 -1.86
N HIS A 208 14.33 -22.34 -1.96
CA HIS A 208 15.52 -22.16 -2.78
C HIS A 208 16.78 -22.08 -1.91
N ASP A 209 17.80 -22.89 -2.22
CA ASP A 209 19.12 -22.79 -1.58
C ASP A 209 19.89 -21.59 -2.12
N MET A 210 19.46 -20.39 -1.71
CA MET A 210 20.08 -19.13 -2.09
C MET A 210 21.39 -18.91 -1.32
N GLY A 211 21.63 -19.62 -0.21
CA GLY A 211 22.74 -19.36 0.68
C GLY A 211 22.55 -18.14 1.59
N LEU A 212 23.09 -18.23 2.80
CA LEU A 212 22.93 -17.24 3.89
C LEU A 212 23.33 -15.81 3.49
N ILE A 213 24.27 -15.66 2.56
CA ILE A 213 24.83 -14.36 2.17
C ILE A 213 23.78 -13.43 1.55
N TRP A 214 22.91 -13.95 0.68
CA TRP A 214 21.86 -13.15 0.03
C TRP A 214 20.75 -12.76 1.01
N VAL A 215 20.46 -13.64 1.98
CA VAL A 215 19.54 -13.32 3.08
C VAL A 215 20.08 -12.15 3.91
N ILE A 216 21.37 -12.18 4.26
CA ILE A 216 22.02 -11.11 5.03
C ILE A 216 22.03 -9.81 4.24
N ILE A 217 22.38 -9.85 2.95
CA ILE A 217 22.38 -8.67 2.08
C ILE A 217 20.98 -8.07 1.98
N GLY A 218 19.96 -8.87 1.70
CA GLY A 218 18.58 -8.42 1.57
C GLY A 218 18.05 -7.77 2.86
N LEU A 219 18.26 -8.42 4.01
CA LEU A 219 17.91 -7.86 5.32
C LEU A 219 18.71 -6.58 5.61
N GLY A 220 20.01 -6.58 5.31
CA GLY A 220 20.88 -5.42 5.50
C GLY A 220 20.41 -4.20 4.71
N ILE A 221 20.04 -4.40 3.43
CA ILE A 221 19.46 -3.35 2.59
C ILE A 221 18.12 -2.89 3.18
N GLY A 222 17.24 -3.82 3.58
CA GLY A 222 15.93 -3.48 4.17
C GLY A 222 16.06 -2.60 5.42
N PHE A 223 16.93 -2.98 6.36
CA PHE A 223 17.19 -2.17 7.55
C PHE A 223 17.84 -0.83 7.22
N ALA A 224 18.80 -0.81 6.30
CA ALA A 224 19.45 0.43 5.87
C ALA A 224 18.44 1.40 5.24
N SER A 225 17.55 0.92 4.36
CA SER A 225 16.48 1.71 3.76
C SER A 225 15.51 2.25 4.80
N LEU A 226 15.12 1.45 5.80
CA LEU A 226 14.26 1.86 6.89
C LEU A 226 14.89 2.97 7.75
N ILE A 227 16.15 2.78 8.17
CA ILE A 227 16.87 3.76 8.98
C ILE A 227 17.10 5.04 8.18
N PHE A 228 17.44 4.92 6.89
CA PHE A 228 17.61 6.04 5.99
C PHE A 228 16.31 6.83 5.85
N ALA A 229 15.20 6.17 5.53
CA ALA A 229 13.90 6.82 5.38
C ALA A 229 13.51 7.54 6.67
N PHE A 230 13.61 6.88 7.83
CA PHE A 230 13.31 7.50 9.12
C PHE A 230 14.18 8.74 9.38
N HIS A 231 15.47 8.69 9.05
CA HIS A 231 16.37 9.81 9.22
C HIS A 231 16.06 10.96 8.24
N ALA A 232 15.76 10.64 6.99
CA ALA A 232 15.45 11.62 5.96
C ALA A 232 14.11 12.33 6.20
N THR A 233 13.18 11.67 6.90
CA THR A 233 11.87 12.23 7.27
C THR A 233 11.82 12.78 8.69
N ARG A 234 12.96 13.19 9.27
CA ARG A 234 12.98 13.90 10.56
C ARG A 234 12.12 15.16 10.50
N GLU A 235 11.51 15.51 11.62
CA GLU A 235 10.63 16.68 11.75
C GLU A 235 9.51 16.71 10.69
N TRP A 236 9.12 15.56 10.16
CA TRP A 236 7.94 15.48 9.31
C TRP A 236 6.71 15.66 10.21
N PRO A 237 5.86 16.69 9.98
CA PRO A 237 4.77 17.01 10.89
C PRO A 237 3.84 15.82 11.09
N THR A 238 3.52 15.53 12.36
CA THR A 238 2.46 14.59 12.72
C THR A 238 1.10 15.31 12.66
N ILE A 239 0.06 14.59 12.24
CA ILE A 239 -1.34 15.07 12.28
C ILE A 239 -1.84 15.13 13.72
#